data_AF-R2R2D1-F1
#
_entry.id   AF-R2R2D1-F1
#
_cell.length_a   1.000
_cell.length_b   1.000
_cell.length_c   1.000
_cell.angle_alpha   90.00
_cell.angle_beta   90.00
_cell.angle_gamma   90.00
#
_symmetry.space_group_name_H-M   'P 1'
#
loop_
_entity.id
_entity.type
_entity.pdbx_description
1 polymer ?
#
loop_
_entity_poly.entity_id
_entity_poly.type
_entity_poly.pdbx_seq_one_letter_code
_entity_poly.pdbx_strand_id
1 'polypeptide(L)'
;SLDVSNWDTSNVTKMDEIFKGASSLTSLDVSKWNTSKVTHMTRVFSGVSGLKSLDVSKWNTSNVTKMDGIFSGLSSLTSLEVSTWDTRNVTSMAGTFSGLSSLTSLDVSKWDTTNVTYMGGVFSSSSLTNLDISNWNTSNVTVMSSMFRNASSLTNLDIGNWDTSKVMTMSYMFDGASSLTNLDINNWDISSVTLMNYVFNGTSSLKRLSISKWNPSNATSMNHMFDGASSLTSLDLSNWDTSKVTSMSYMFAKVKDLTHLNVSKWNISNVKNVDRMFYEASSLTSLDVSNWDTGNVKNMTDMFLSASSLTNLDVSKWNTSNVTSMYGMFRLTSGLTSLDLGQWDTGKVTSMYRMFSGASSLTSLDVSNWDTGKITTMSFMFEDTENLDSLTLGKKSLFDFSVKLPGRKNATYTGNWIQGNQKYQSSYEFMKKYDGTAPGTYKREVQN
;
A
#
# COMPACT_ATOMS: atom_id res chain seq x y z
N SER A 1 -12.38 -40.71 7.10
CA SER A 1 -12.28 -40.59 8.56
C SER A 1 -11.09 -41.41 9.03
N LEU A 2 -10.53 -41.08 10.19
CA LEU A 2 -9.48 -41.83 10.87
C LEU A 2 -9.91 -41.96 12.34
N ASP A 3 -9.93 -43.18 12.87
CA ASP A 3 -10.28 -43.39 14.29
C ASP A 3 -9.03 -43.24 15.16
N VAL A 4 -9.00 -42.18 15.96
CA VAL A 4 -7.94 -41.87 16.93
C VAL A 4 -8.49 -41.75 18.36
N SER A 5 -9.76 -42.12 18.55
CA SER A 5 -10.50 -41.91 19.80
C SER A 5 -9.92 -42.70 20.99
N ASN A 6 -9.18 -43.79 20.70
CA ASN A 6 -8.59 -44.70 21.69
C ASN A 6 -7.09 -44.52 21.89
N TRP A 7 -6.47 -43.47 21.32
CA TRP A 7 -5.05 -43.20 21.53
C TRP A 7 -4.78 -42.79 22.98
N ASP A 8 -3.83 -43.45 23.64
CA ASP A 8 -3.33 -43.01 24.95
C ASP A 8 -2.36 -41.83 24.78
N THR A 9 -2.85 -40.64 25.09
CA THR A 9 -2.09 -39.38 25.01
C THR A 9 -1.56 -38.90 26.36
N SER A 10 -1.74 -39.68 27.43
CA SER A 10 -1.45 -39.26 28.82
C SER A 10 0.01 -38.92 29.13
N ASN A 11 0.94 -39.38 28.28
CA ASN A 11 2.38 -39.12 28.38
C ASN A 11 2.92 -38.21 27.27
N VAL A 12 2.06 -37.73 26.36
CA VAL A 12 2.47 -36.88 25.25
C VAL A 12 2.77 -35.47 25.77
N THR A 13 3.96 -34.97 25.45
CA THR A 13 4.41 -33.62 25.83
C THR A 13 4.46 -32.64 24.66
N LYS A 14 4.45 -33.15 23.41
CA LYS A 14 4.43 -32.37 22.18
C LYS A 14 3.49 -33.02 21.16
N MET A 15 2.59 -32.23 20.59
CA MET A 15 1.59 -32.67 19.61
C MET A 15 1.78 -31.96 18.26
N ASP A 16 3.02 -31.71 17.86
CA ASP A 16 3.28 -30.92 16.67
C ASP A 16 2.94 -31.68 15.38
N GLU A 17 2.24 -31.02 14.48
CA GLU A 17 1.97 -31.44 13.10
C GLU A 17 1.25 -32.80 12.90
N ILE A 18 0.58 -33.34 13.93
CA ILE A 18 -0.02 -34.71 13.91
C ILE A 18 -0.89 -34.98 12.67
N PHE A 19 -1.77 -34.05 12.30
CA PHE A 19 -2.68 -34.17 11.14
C PHE A 19 -2.37 -33.14 10.06
N LYS A 20 -1.19 -32.51 10.09
CA LYS A 20 -0.87 -31.44 9.15
C LYS A 20 -1.00 -31.91 7.71
N GLY A 21 -1.77 -31.17 6.90
CA GLY A 21 -1.98 -31.43 5.48
C GLY A 21 -2.90 -32.60 5.17
N ALA A 22 -3.55 -33.21 6.17
CA ALA A 22 -4.50 -34.32 5.97
C ALA A 22 -5.85 -33.83 5.39
N SER A 23 -5.81 -33.19 4.22
CA SER A 23 -6.93 -32.48 3.58
C SER A 23 -8.15 -33.36 3.24
N SER A 24 -7.96 -34.68 3.14
CA SER A 24 -9.03 -35.66 2.92
C SER A 24 -9.81 -36.04 4.18
N LEU A 25 -9.35 -35.66 5.38
CA LEU A 25 -10.09 -35.93 6.62
C LEU A 25 -11.31 -35.01 6.72
N THR A 26 -12.47 -35.62 6.96
CA THR A 26 -13.77 -34.94 7.12
C THR A 26 -14.35 -35.07 8.52
N SER A 27 -13.81 -35.98 9.33
CA SER A 27 -14.17 -36.16 10.74
C SER A 27 -12.97 -36.68 11.52
N LEU A 28 -12.89 -36.27 12.79
CA LEU A 28 -11.86 -36.66 13.74
C LEU A 28 -12.41 -36.52 15.17
N ASP A 29 -12.29 -37.57 15.99
CA ASP A 29 -12.66 -37.52 17.40
C ASP A 29 -11.40 -37.50 18.28
N VAL A 30 -11.12 -36.32 18.85
CA VAL A 30 -10.02 -36.08 19.80
C VAL A 30 -10.53 -35.68 21.19
N SER A 31 -11.84 -35.83 21.43
CA SER A 31 -12.51 -35.33 22.63
C SER A 31 -12.06 -36.00 23.93
N LYS A 32 -11.50 -37.21 23.83
CA LYS A 32 -11.02 -38.04 24.96
C LYS A 32 -9.51 -37.94 25.20
N TRP A 33 -8.78 -37.17 24.41
CA TRP A 33 -7.34 -37.05 24.57
C TRP A 33 -6.99 -36.35 25.89
N ASN A 34 -6.00 -36.88 26.59
CA ASN A 34 -5.44 -36.27 27.78
C ASN A 34 -4.28 -35.36 27.39
N THR A 35 -4.52 -34.05 27.36
CA THR A 35 -3.52 -33.04 26.99
C THR A 35 -2.80 -32.40 28.17
N SER A 36 -3.01 -32.89 29.39
CA SER A 36 -2.50 -32.25 30.63
C SER A 36 -0.98 -32.11 30.71
N LYS A 37 -0.19 -32.90 29.97
CA LYS A 37 1.28 -32.79 29.91
C LYS A 37 1.80 -32.08 28.66
N VAL A 38 0.91 -31.68 27.75
CA VAL A 38 1.29 -31.12 26.45
C VAL A 38 1.77 -29.68 26.63
N THR A 39 2.94 -29.40 26.06
CA THR A 39 3.59 -28.08 26.10
C THR A 39 3.64 -27.41 24.73
N HIS A 40 3.54 -28.20 23.65
CA HIS A 40 3.61 -27.75 22.25
C HIS A 40 2.46 -28.37 21.46
N MET A 41 1.70 -27.55 20.76
CA MET A 41 0.59 -27.94 19.89
C MET A 41 0.68 -27.22 18.53
N THR A 42 1.88 -27.12 17.98
CA THR A 42 2.09 -26.39 16.73
C THR A 42 1.48 -27.15 15.55
N ARG A 43 0.59 -26.51 14.79
CA ARG A 43 0.03 -27.03 13.53
C ARG A 43 -0.63 -28.41 13.61
N VAL A 44 -1.19 -28.79 14.77
CA VAL A 44 -1.83 -30.10 15.00
C VAL A 44 -2.82 -30.44 13.88
N PHE A 45 -3.72 -29.50 13.54
CA PHE A 45 -4.77 -29.67 12.53
C PHE A 45 -4.53 -28.80 11.28
N SER A 46 -3.31 -28.33 11.06
CA SER A 46 -3.07 -27.37 10.00
C SER A 46 -3.36 -27.96 8.62
N GLY A 47 -4.20 -27.30 7.81
CA GLY A 47 -4.54 -27.74 6.46
C GLY A 47 -5.49 -28.94 6.39
N VAL A 48 -6.14 -29.33 7.49
CA VAL A 48 -7.20 -30.35 7.50
C VAL A 48 -8.52 -29.71 7.00
N SER A 49 -8.52 -29.29 5.74
CA SER A 49 -9.54 -28.44 5.14
C SER A 49 -10.96 -29.02 5.12
N GLY A 50 -11.12 -30.34 5.27
CA GLY A 50 -12.40 -31.04 5.20
C GLY A 50 -13.18 -31.12 6.53
N LEU A 51 -12.59 -30.76 7.67
CA LEU A 51 -13.26 -30.81 8.98
C LEU A 51 -14.34 -29.72 9.10
N LYS A 52 -15.57 -30.14 9.38
CA LYS A 52 -16.71 -29.22 9.64
C LYS A 52 -16.91 -28.89 11.11
N SER A 53 -16.55 -29.82 11.99
CA SER A 53 -16.56 -29.68 13.44
C SER A 53 -15.34 -30.36 14.04
N LEU A 54 -14.94 -29.87 15.22
CA LEU A 54 -13.81 -30.40 15.98
C LEU A 54 -14.05 -30.11 17.47
N ASP A 55 -14.16 -31.15 18.30
CA ASP A 55 -14.35 -30.99 19.75
C ASP A 55 -12.99 -31.06 20.48
N VAL A 56 -12.54 -29.89 20.94
CA VAL A 56 -11.35 -29.69 21.78
C VAL A 56 -11.68 -29.00 23.10
N SER A 57 -12.96 -28.95 23.46
CA SER A 57 -13.47 -28.18 24.60
C SER A 57 -12.96 -28.67 25.96
N LYS A 58 -12.59 -29.96 26.03
CA LYS A 58 -12.10 -30.65 27.25
C LYS A 58 -10.58 -30.75 27.33
N TRP A 59 -9.86 -30.20 26.36
CA TRP A 59 -8.40 -30.21 26.39
C TRP A 59 -7.88 -29.35 27.55
N ASN A 60 -6.97 -29.89 28.34
CA ASN A 60 -6.23 -29.13 29.35
C ASN A 60 -5.04 -28.45 28.68
N THR A 61 -5.11 -27.13 28.51
CA THR A 61 -4.07 -26.32 27.87
C THR A 61 -3.17 -25.57 28.84
N SER A 62 -3.32 -25.77 30.16
CA SER A 62 -2.59 -25.01 31.19
C SER A 62 -1.06 -25.12 31.10
N ASN A 63 -0.51 -26.17 30.47
CA ASN A 63 0.94 -26.34 30.26
C ASN A 63 1.42 -25.92 28.86
N VAL A 64 0.51 -25.52 27.96
CA VAL A 64 0.83 -25.18 26.57
C VAL A 64 1.56 -23.85 26.52
N THR A 65 2.71 -23.85 25.85
CA THR A 65 3.55 -22.66 25.61
C THR A 65 3.54 -22.21 24.16
N LYS A 66 3.27 -23.13 23.22
CA LYS A 66 3.20 -22.85 21.78
C LYS A 66 1.98 -23.51 21.16
N MET A 67 1.18 -22.72 20.46
CA MET A 67 -0.01 -23.19 19.74
C MET A 67 -0.07 -22.67 18.30
N ASP A 68 1.10 -22.32 17.75
CA ASP A 68 1.21 -21.73 16.42
C ASP A 68 0.52 -22.57 15.35
N GLY A 69 -0.42 -21.96 14.63
CA GLY A 69 -1.09 -22.58 13.49
C GLY A 69 -1.92 -23.82 13.81
N ILE A 70 -2.26 -24.06 15.08
CA ILE A 70 -2.97 -25.28 15.51
C ILE A 70 -4.24 -25.58 14.68
N PHE A 71 -5.02 -24.55 14.33
CA PHE A 71 -6.22 -24.64 13.49
C PHE A 71 -6.02 -24.03 12.09
N SER A 72 -4.78 -23.72 11.69
CA SER A 72 -4.52 -22.97 10.47
C SER A 72 -5.02 -23.72 9.23
N GLY A 73 -5.93 -23.14 8.46
CA GLY A 73 -6.44 -23.70 7.20
C GLY A 73 -7.53 -24.75 7.37
N LEU A 74 -8.22 -24.79 8.51
CA LEU A 74 -9.48 -25.53 8.67
C LEU A 74 -10.63 -24.81 7.94
N SER A 75 -10.55 -24.72 6.62
CA SER A 75 -11.40 -23.88 5.77
C SER A 75 -12.89 -24.23 5.80
N SER A 76 -13.26 -25.47 6.15
CA SER A 76 -14.66 -25.93 6.25
C SER A 76 -15.23 -25.86 7.67
N LEU A 77 -14.43 -25.46 8.67
CA LEU A 77 -14.85 -25.48 10.08
C LEU A 77 -15.88 -24.37 10.33
N THR A 78 -17.05 -24.73 10.83
CA THR A 78 -18.16 -23.78 11.06
C THR A 78 -18.38 -23.43 12.53
N SER A 79 -17.81 -24.23 13.46
CA SER A 79 -17.85 -23.96 14.89
C SER A 79 -16.58 -24.47 15.58
N LEU A 80 -16.16 -23.77 16.62
CA LEU A 80 -14.98 -24.13 17.41
C LEU A 80 -15.15 -23.58 18.84
N GLU A 81 -15.07 -24.46 19.84
CA GLU A 81 -15.19 -24.10 21.25
C GLU A 81 -13.81 -24.13 21.92
N VAL A 82 -13.30 -22.95 22.29
CA VAL A 82 -11.97 -22.75 22.92
C VAL A 82 -12.02 -21.74 24.06
N SER A 83 -13.22 -21.34 24.52
CA SER A 83 -13.36 -20.32 25.58
C SER A 83 -12.87 -20.82 26.95
N THR A 84 -12.78 -22.14 27.13
CA THR A 84 -12.33 -22.82 28.36
C THR A 84 -10.81 -23.02 28.43
N TRP A 85 -10.08 -22.69 27.36
CA TRP A 85 -8.64 -22.91 27.30
C TRP A 85 -7.90 -21.98 28.26
N ASP A 86 -6.99 -22.55 29.05
CA ASP A 86 -6.08 -21.80 29.91
C ASP A 86 -4.82 -21.42 29.11
N THR A 87 -4.71 -20.16 28.71
CA THR A 87 -3.63 -19.67 27.84
C THR A 87 -2.52 -18.94 28.60
N ARG A 88 -2.55 -18.91 29.94
CA ARG A 88 -1.61 -18.10 30.75
C ARG A 88 -0.14 -18.38 30.48
N ASN A 89 0.19 -19.60 30.06
CA ASN A 89 1.57 -20.01 29.78
C ASN A 89 1.96 -19.89 28.29
N VAL A 90 1.03 -19.48 27.42
CA VAL A 90 1.29 -19.37 25.99
C VAL A 90 2.22 -18.19 25.71
N THR A 91 3.32 -18.47 25.03
CA THR A 91 4.28 -17.48 24.57
C THR A 91 4.18 -17.21 23.06
N SER A 92 3.61 -18.15 22.29
CA SER A 92 3.48 -18.05 20.83
C SER A 92 2.14 -18.59 20.33
N MET A 93 1.44 -17.79 19.54
CA MET A 93 0.13 -18.10 18.96
C MET A 93 0.03 -17.70 17.49
N ALA A 94 1.16 -17.65 16.78
CA ALA A 94 1.17 -17.18 15.40
C ALA A 94 0.29 -18.07 14.52
N GLY A 95 -0.61 -17.47 13.75
CA GLY A 95 -1.47 -18.18 12.80
C GLY A 95 -2.50 -19.14 13.41
N THR A 96 -2.75 -19.12 14.73
CA THR A 96 -3.67 -20.04 15.42
C THR A 96 -5.00 -20.22 14.70
N PHE A 97 -5.61 -19.14 14.21
CA PHE A 97 -6.90 -19.11 13.53
C PHE A 97 -6.79 -18.66 12.06
N SER A 98 -5.60 -18.80 11.47
CA SER A 98 -5.37 -18.41 10.07
C SER A 98 -6.18 -19.29 9.12
N GLY A 99 -6.85 -18.71 8.12
CA GLY A 99 -7.54 -19.45 7.06
C GLY A 99 -8.82 -20.18 7.51
N LEU A 100 -9.44 -19.76 8.61
CA LEU A 100 -10.76 -20.24 9.04
C LEU A 100 -11.88 -19.57 8.23
N SER A 101 -11.95 -19.89 6.93
CA SER A 101 -12.82 -19.21 5.96
C SER A 101 -14.31 -19.50 6.09
N SER A 102 -14.72 -20.52 6.87
CA SER A 102 -16.13 -20.83 7.13
C SER A 102 -16.59 -20.49 8.55
N LEU A 103 -15.67 -20.08 9.43
CA LEU A 103 -15.97 -19.72 10.81
C LEU A 103 -16.30 -18.24 10.91
N THR A 104 -17.50 -17.91 11.40
CA THR A 104 -18.00 -16.52 11.45
C THR A 104 -18.00 -15.91 12.85
N SER A 105 -17.91 -16.74 13.89
CA SER A 105 -17.85 -16.34 15.30
C SER A 105 -16.88 -17.23 16.06
N LEU A 106 -16.20 -16.65 17.05
CA LEU A 106 -15.21 -17.31 17.88
C LEU A 106 -15.09 -16.56 19.21
N ASP A 107 -15.20 -17.28 20.34
CA ASP A 107 -15.00 -16.70 21.67
C ASP A 107 -13.58 -16.98 22.18
N VAL A 108 -12.79 -15.91 22.27
CA VAL A 108 -11.44 -15.88 22.86
C VAL A 108 -11.31 -14.77 23.91
N SER A 109 -12.44 -14.27 24.42
CA SER A 109 -12.51 -13.11 25.32
C SER A 109 -11.83 -13.35 26.67
N LYS A 110 -11.72 -14.63 27.09
CA LYS A 110 -11.13 -15.06 28.37
C LYS A 110 -9.67 -15.50 28.26
N TRP A 111 -9.07 -15.43 27.08
CA TRP A 111 -7.68 -15.83 26.90
C TRP A 111 -6.74 -14.83 27.60
N ASP A 112 -5.88 -15.34 28.48
CA ASP A 112 -4.76 -14.59 29.04
C ASP A 112 -3.62 -14.57 28.02
N THR A 113 -3.28 -13.38 27.53
CA THR A 113 -2.20 -13.17 26.55
C THR A 113 -0.96 -12.50 27.16
N THR A 114 -0.90 -12.37 28.48
CA THR A 114 0.15 -11.60 29.18
C THR A 114 1.58 -12.07 28.86
N ASN A 115 1.76 -13.36 28.61
CA ASN A 115 3.07 -13.96 28.29
C ASN A 115 3.35 -14.09 26.78
N VAL A 116 2.41 -13.68 25.92
CA VAL A 116 2.52 -13.86 24.48
C VAL A 116 3.51 -12.84 23.89
N THR A 117 4.42 -13.34 23.06
CA THR A 117 5.44 -12.53 22.36
C THR A 117 5.27 -12.52 20.84
N TYR A 118 4.60 -13.54 20.27
CA TYR A 118 4.35 -13.69 18.82
C TYR A 118 2.85 -13.83 18.52
N MET A 119 2.29 -12.84 17.81
CA MET A 119 0.89 -12.79 17.35
C MET A 119 0.77 -12.62 15.83
N GLY A 120 1.82 -12.98 15.08
CA GLY A 120 1.80 -12.86 13.62
C GLY A 120 0.70 -13.71 13.00
N GLY A 121 -0.15 -13.12 12.15
CA GLY A 121 -1.13 -13.86 11.34
C GLY A 121 -2.27 -14.55 12.09
N VAL A 122 -2.50 -14.27 13.39
CA VAL A 122 -3.47 -15.02 14.24
C VAL A 122 -4.82 -15.20 13.55
N PHE A 123 -5.36 -14.15 12.93
CA PHE A 123 -6.68 -14.12 12.27
C PHE A 123 -6.60 -13.92 10.76
N SER A 124 -5.43 -14.18 10.15
CA SER A 124 -5.25 -13.97 8.71
C SER A 124 -6.21 -14.84 7.89
N SER A 125 -6.85 -14.27 6.87
CA SER A 125 -7.81 -14.95 5.99
C SER A 125 -8.95 -15.64 6.73
N SER A 126 -9.36 -15.10 7.89
CA SER A 126 -10.54 -15.55 8.63
C SER A 126 -11.81 -14.87 8.13
N SER A 127 -12.95 -15.55 8.27
CA SER A 127 -14.28 -15.02 7.93
C SER A 127 -15.06 -14.50 9.13
N LEU A 128 -14.37 -14.25 10.25
CA LEU A 128 -14.97 -13.72 11.48
C LEU A 128 -15.59 -12.35 11.19
N THR A 129 -16.84 -12.16 11.62
CA THR A 129 -17.58 -10.90 11.43
C THR A 129 -17.51 -9.99 12.64
N ASN A 130 -17.32 -10.58 13.82
CA ASN A 130 -17.11 -9.92 15.10
C ASN A 130 -16.05 -10.68 15.91
N LEU A 131 -15.26 -9.96 16.70
CA LEU A 131 -14.17 -10.54 17.47
C LEU A 131 -13.88 -9.66 18.69
N ASP A 132 -14.17 -10.17 19.89
CA ASP A 132 -13.80 -9.49 21.14
C ASP A 132 -12.41 -9.93 21.61
N ILE A 133 -11.45 -9.03 21.43
CA ILE A 133 -10.05 -9.14 21.83
C ILE A 133 -9.57 -7.87 22.55
N SER A 134 -10.53 -7.07 23.04
CA SER A 134 -10.28 -5.81 23.75
C SER A 134 -9.47 -6.04 25.04
N ASN A 135 -9.67 -7.19 25.70
CA ASN A 135 -8.98 -7.54 26.95
C ASN A 135 -7.58 -8.15 26.75
N TRP A 136 -7.12 -8.34 25.52
CA TRP A 136 -5.80 -8.94 25.27
C TRP A 136 -4.68 -8.00 25.74
N ASN A 137 -3.79 -8.52 26.58
CA ASN A 137 -2.56 -7.85 26.98
C ASN A 137 -1.48 -8.07 25.91
N THR A 138 -1.05 -6.98 25.28
CA THR A 138 -0.06 -6.99 24.20
C THR A 138 1.31 -6.42 24.59
N SER A 139 1.51 -6.05 25.86
CA SER A 139 2.72 -5.38 26.36
C SER A 139 4.03 -6.16 26.23
N ASN A 140 3.96 -7.47 25.94
CA ASN A 140 5.12 -8.34 25.67
C ASN A 140 5.24 -8.75 24.20
N VAL A 141 4.30 -8.35 23.34
CA VAL A 141 4.27 -8.74 21.93
C VAL A 141 5.33 -7.98 21.14
N THR A 142 6.12 -8.73 20.37
CA THR A 142 7.18 -8.19 19.52
C THR A 142 6.88 -8.31 18.03
N VAL A 143 5.99 -9.23 17.64
CA VAL A 143 5.61 -9.50 16.25
C VAL A 143 4.10 -9.55 16.10
N MET A 144 3.54 -8.62 15.32
CA MET A 144 2.11 -8.54 14.96
C MET A 144 1.86 -8.60 13.45
N SER A 145 2.88 -8.91 12.65
CA SER A 145 2.75 -8.88 11.18
C SER A 145 1.61 -9.78 10.68
N SER A 146 0.84 -9.28 9.71
CA SER A 146 -0.28 -9.99 9.08
C SER A 146 -1.44 -10.40 10.00
N MET A 147 -1.56 -9.89 11.23
CA MET A 147 -2.53 -10.41 12.22
C MET A 147 -3.98 -10.50 11.69
N PHE A 148 -4.42 -9.49 10.93
CA PHE A 148 -5.76 -9.42 10.31
C PHE A 148 -5.69 -9.39 8.77
N ARG A 149 -4.60 -9.86 8.18
CA ARG A 149 -4.44 -9.88 6.73
C ARG A 149 -5.54 -10.72 6.07
N ASN A 150 -6.29 -10.15 5.13
CA ASN A 150 -7.45 -10.72 4.44
C ASN A 150 -8.58 -11.15 5.38
N ALA A 151 -8.70 -10.54 6.57
CA ALA A 151 -9.89 -10.68 7.42
C ALA A 151 -11.06 -9.87 6.83
N SER A 152 -11.49 -10.24 5.62
CA SER A 152 -12.35 -9.42 4.76
C SER A 152 -13.77 -9.28 5.27
N SER A 153 -14.20 -10.09 6.24
CA SER A 153 -15.55 -10.03 6.84
C SER A 153 -15.63 -9.17 8.10
N LEU A 154 -14.48 -8.76 8.65
CA LEU A 154 -14.40 -8.04 9.90
C LEU A 154 -14.75 -6.57 9.67
N THR A 155 -15.70 -6.04 10.43
CA THR A 155 -16.26 -4.69 10.21
C THR A 155 -15.74 -3.63 11.18
N ASN A 156 -15.34 -4.05 12.37
CA ASN A 156 -14.85 -3.22 13.47
C ASN A 156 -13.89 -4.03 14.36
N LEU A 157 -13.03 -3.33 15.09
CA LEU A 157 -12.09 -3.88 16.07
C LEU A 157 -11.88 -2.86 17.19
N ASP A 158 -12.06 -3.30 18.44
CA ASP A 158 -11.70 -2.52 19.62
C ASP A 158 -10.33 -2.97 20.14
N ILE A 159 -9.28 -2.34 19.60
CA ILE A 159 -7.87 -2.66 19.86
C ILE A 159 -7.03 -1.41 20.15
N GLY A 160 -7.70 -0.27 20.40
CA GLY A 160 -7.03 1.01 20.63
C GLY A 160 -6.28 1.09 21.97
N ASN A 161 -6.56 0.16 22.88
CA ASN A 161 -5.94 0.04 24.20
C ASN A 161 -4.69 -0.86 24.23
N TRP A 162 -4.32 -1.47 23.10
CA TRP A 162 -3.15 -2.33 23.02
C TRP A 162 -1.85 -1.56 23.24
N ASP A 163 -0.92 -2.16 23.99
CA ASP A 163 0.44 -1.68 24.15
C ASP A 163 1.33 -2.27 23.06
N THR A 164 1.71 -1.44 22.10
CA THR A 164 2.57 -1.83 20.97
C THR A 164 4.04 -1.41 21.14
N SER A 165 4.44 -0.90 22.30
CA SER A 165 5.77 -0.30 22.52
C SER A 165 6.95 -1.24 22.23
N LYS A 166 6.75 -2.55 22.36
CA LYS A 166 7.74 -3.60 22.04
C LYS A 166 7.61 -4.20 20.63
N VAL A 167 6.60 -3.79 19.85
CA VAL A 167 6.35 -4.34 18.52
C VAL A 167 7.43 -3.84 17.56
N MET A 168 8.16 -4.77 16.95
CA MET A 168 9.21 -4.46 15.97
C MET A 168 8.70 -4.52 14.52
N THR A 169 7.66 -5.31 14.26
CA THR A 169 7.11 -5.49 12.90
C THR A 169 5.60 -5.71 12.88
N MET A 170 4.93 -4.94 12.03
CA MET A 170 3.47 -4.98 11.79
C MET A 170 3.14 -4.91 10.29
N SER A 171 4.09 -5.28 9.42
CA SER A 171 3.80 -5.33 7.98
C SER A 171 2.57 -6.21 7.70
N TYR A 172 1.74 -5.79 6.75
CA TYR A 172 0.48 -6.44 6.38
C TYR A 172 -0.60 -6.54 7.48
N MET A 173 -0.52 -5.77 8.58
CA MET A 173 -1.42 -5.91 9.75
C MET A 173 -2.90 -6.03 9.38
N PHE A 174 -3.41 -5.14 8.51
CA PHE A 174 -4.80 -5.10 8.03
C PHE A 174 -4.87 -5.20 6.50
N ASP A 175 -3.84 -5.74 5.85
CA ASP A 175 -3.77 -5.93 4.39
C ASP A 175 -4.99 -6.73 3.90
N GLY A 176 -5.86 -6.16 3.07
CA GLY A 176 -7.05 -6.81 2.53
C GLY A 176 -8.20 -6.97 3.53
N ALA A 177 -8.18 -6.29 4.68
CA ALA A 177 -9.32 -6.23 5.61
C ALA A 177 -10.41 -5.29 5.07
N SER A 178 -10.98 -5.66 3.92
CA SER A 178 -11.77 -4.80 3.03
C SER A 178 -13.07 -4.27 3.63
N SER A 179 -13.61 -4.92 4.67
CA SER A 179 -14.87 -4.52 5.33
C SER A 179 -14.69 -3.69 6.60
N LEU A 180 -13.46 -3.46 7.07
CA LEU A 180 -13.22 -2.55 8.20
C LEU A 180 -13.67 -1.15 7.82
N THR A 181 -14.54 -0.56 8.65
CA THR A 181 -15.13 0.77 8.36
C THR A 181 -14.53 1.89 9.18
N ASN A 182 -14.02 1.56 10.37
CA ASN A 182 -13.43 2.49 11.32
C ASN A 182 -12.34 1.78 12.14
N LEU A 183 -11.31 2.53 12.52
CA LEU A 183 -10.24 2.02 13.37
C LEU A 183 -9.60 3.16 14.16
N ASP A 184 -9.69 3.10 15.49
CA ASP A 184 -9.02 4.02 16.40
C ASP A 184 -7.87 3.31 17.12
N ILE A 185 -6.65 3.59 16.65
CA ILE A 185 -5.40 3.01 17.16
C ILE A 185 -4.37 4.11 17.41
N ASN A 186 -4.88 5.29 17.78
CA ASN A 186 -4.06 6.47 17.95
C ASN A 186 -3.07 6.34 19.11
N ASN A 187 -3.35 5.48 20.09
CA ASN A 187 -2.50 5.28 21.26
C ASN A 187 -1.39 4.23 21.05
N TRP A 188 -1.32 3.60 19.88
CA TRP A 188 -0.24 2.66 19.58
C TRP A 188 1.11 3.39 19.53
N ASP A 189 2.07 2.89 20.29
CA ASP A 189 3.47 3.26 20.16
C ASP A 189 4.10 2.42 19.03
N ILE A 190 4.38 3.07 17.91
CA ILE A 190 5.03 2.45 16.74
C ILE A 190 6.50 2.85 16.62
N SER A 191 7.08 3.49 17.63
CA SER A 191 8.42 4.07 17.55
C SER A 191 9.51 3.02 17.31
N SER A 192 9.29 1.75 17.69
CA SER A 192 10.19 0.63 17.44
C SER A 192 10.03 -0.03 16.06
N VAL A 193 8.98 0.31 15.30
CA VAL A 193 8.63 -0.37 14.05
C VAL A 193 9.49 0.12 12.89
N THR A 194 10.12 -0.82 12.18
CA THR A 194 10.99 -0.49 11.03
C THR A 194 10.34 -0.71 9.67
N LEU A 195 9.38 -1.65 9.55
CA LEU A 195 8.72 -2.01 8.29
C LEU A 195 7.20 -1.84 8.40
N MET A 196 6.68 -0.84 7.69
CA MET A 196 5.25 -0.48 7.66
C MET A 196 4.61 -0.78 6.30
N ASN A 197 5.11 -1.80 5.60
CA ASN A 197 4.59 -2.15 4.29
C ASN A 197 3.18 -2.74 4.41
N TYR A 198 2.27 -2.33 3.53
CA TYR A 198 0.91 -2.88 3.40
C TYR A 198 0.04 -2.84 4.66
N VAL A 199 0.33 -1.98 5.66
CA VAL A 199 -0.39 -2.01 6.95
C VAL A 199 -1.90 -1.84 6.77
N PHE A 200 -2.34 -0.92 5.91
CA PHE A 200 -3.74 -0.67 5.56
C PHE A 200 -4.02 -0.87 4.06
N ASN A 201 -3.22 -1.70 3.38
CA ASN A 201 -3.44 -1.99 1.97
C ASN A 201 -4.82 -2.66 1.78
N GLY A 202 -5.58 -2.26 0.78
CA GLY A 202 -6.86 -2.87 0.44
C GLY A 202 -7.95 -2.75 1.51
N THR A 203 -7.83 -1.85 2.48
CA THR A 203 -8.91 -1.55 3.45
C THR A 203 -9.97 -0.66 2.79
N SER A 204 -10.62 -1.16 1.74
CA SER A 204 -11.44 -0.38 0.82
C SER A 204 -12.64 0.31 1.46
N SER A 205 -13.19 -0.22 2.56
CA SER A 205 -14.33 0.37 3.28
C SER A 205 -13.93 1.31 4.43
N LEU A 206 -12.63 1.46 4.72
CA LEU A 206 -12.15 2.19 5.89
C LEU A 206 -12.33 3.69 5.68
N LYS A 207 -13.29 4.29 6.40
CA LYS A 207 -13.62 5.72 6.28
C LYS A 207 -12.88 6.59 7.29
N ARG A 208 -12.65 6.06 8.49
CA ARG A 208 -12.05 6.78 9.62
C ARG A 208 -10.89 5.99 10.19
N LEU A 209 -9.73 6.62 10.22
CA LEU A 209 -8.50 6.06 10.77
C LEU A 209 -7.81 7.11 11.64
N SER A 210 -7.65 6.81 12.93
CA SER A 210 -6.98 7.70 13.89
C SER A 210 -5.56 7.22 14.18
N ILE A 211 -4.56 7.90 13.61
CA ILE A 211 -3.12 7.58 13.75
C ILE A 211 -2.23 8.83 13.92
N SER A 212 -2.80 9.96 14.31
CA SER A 212 -2.10 11.26 14.34
C SER A 212 -0.98 11.36 15.39
N LYS A 213 -0.99 10.50 16.42
CA LYS A 213 0.06 10.41 17.45
C LYS A 213 1.18 9.41 17.10
N TRP A 214 1.06 8.68 16.00
CA TRP A 214 2.10 7.75 15.58
C TRP A 214 3.42 8.48 15.29
N ASN A 215 4.53 7.87 15.71
CA ASN A 215 5.88 8.36 15.45
C ASN A 215 6.68 7.29 14.66
N PRO A 216 6.70 7.36 13.32
CA PRO A 216 7.41 6.40 12.48
C PRO A 216 8.89 6.75 12.25
N SER A 217 9.55 7.46 13.18
CA SER A 217 10.95 7.91 13.02
C SER A 217 11.98 6.79 12.81
N ASN A 218 11.64 5.52 13.09
CA ASN A 218 12.47 4.35 12.80
C ASN A 218 12.03 3.56 11.56
N ALA A 219 10.94 3.95 10.90
CA ALA A 219 10.47 3.30 9.69
C ALA A 219 11.45 3.52 8.53
N THR A 220 11.81 2.44 7.84
CA THR A 220 12.69 2.47 6.67
C THR A 220 11.94 2.21 5.36
N SER A 221 10.72 1.67 5.43
CA SER A 221 9.88 1.35 4.28
C SER A 221 8.39 1.52 4.61
N MET A 222 7.66 2.21 3.73
CA MET A 222 6.22 2.49 3.83
C MET A 222 5.46 2.12 2.54
N ASN A 223 5.96 1.11 1.81
CA ASN A 223 5.38 0.73 0.52
C ASN A 223 3.94 0.23 0.70
N HIS A 224 3.04 0.67 -0.19
CA HIS A 224 1.63 0.29 -0.21
C HIS A 224 0.88 0.52 1.11
N MET A 225 1.37 1.38 2.01
CA MET A 225 0.81 1.47 3.37
C MET A 225 -0.70 1.76 3.39
N PHE A 226 -1.18 2.61 2.47
CA PHE A 226 -2.60 2.95 2.29
C PHE A 226 -3.09 2.64 0.87
N ASP A 227 -2.40 1.78 0.11
CA ASP A 227 -2.80 1.43 -1.26
C ASP A 227 -4.20 0.80 -1.26
N GLY A 228 -5.13 1.34 -2.03
CA GLY A 228 -6.49 0.82 -2.12
C GLY A 228 -7.36 1.08 -0.88
N ALA A 229 -6.94 1.94 0.06
CA ALA A 229 -7.80 2.48 1.12
C ALA A 229 -8.80 3.51 0.54
N SER A 230 -9.65 3.03 -0.38
CA SER A 230 -10.40 3.88 -1.32
C SER A 230 -11.42 4.79 -0.67
N SER A 231 -12.01 4.40 0.46
CA SER A 231 -13.03 5.17 1.17
C SER A 231 -12.49 6.09 2.27
N LEU A 232 -11.17 6.22 2.41
CA LEU A 232 -10.56 7.07 3.43
C LEU A 232 -10.75 8.54 3.05
N THR A 233 -11.47 9.30 3.88
CA THR A 233 -11.83 10.70 3.58
C THR A 233 -10.91 11.72 4.25
N SER A 234 -10.19 11.33 5.30
CA SER A 234 -9.26 12.18 6.04
C SER A 234 -8.11 11.37 6.61
N LEU A 235 -6.91 11.94 6.61
CA LEU A 235 -5.73 11.32 7.19
C LEU A 235 -4.77 12.40 7.72
N ASP A 236 -4.46 12.35 9.02
CA ASP A 236 -3.53 13.28 9.66
C ASP A 236 -2.18 12.60 9.90
N LEU A 237 -1.17 13.05 9.16
CA LEU A 237 0.23 12.57 9.20
C LEU A 237 1.20 13.70 9.59
N SER A 238 0.69 14.80 10.14
CA SER A 238 1.45 16.06 10.29
C SER A 238 2.63 15.97 11.27
N ASN A 239 2.65 14.96 12.14
CA ASN A 239 3.70 14.70 13.13
C ASN A 239 4.70 13.61 12.70
N TRP A 240 4.56 13.06 11.50
CA TRP A 240 5.40 11.95 11.07
C TRP A 240 6.80 12.41 10.70
N ASP A 241 7.81 11.78 11.31
CA ASP A 241 9.20 11.86 10.87
C ASP A 241 9.48 10.75 9.86
N THR A 242 9.71 11.13 8.60
CA THR A 242 10.01 10.22 7.50
C THR A 242 11.49 10.15 7.15
N SER A 243 12.37 10.77 7.95
CA SER A 243 13.78 11.00 7.61
C SER A 243 14.59 9.72 7.34
N LYS A 244 14.16 8.56 7.87
CA LYS A 244 14.82 7.26 7.63
C LYS A 244 14.19 6.42 6.52
N VAL A 245 13.07 6.87 5.95
CA VAL A 245 12.36 6.13 4.92
C VAL A 245 13.16 6.14 3.62
N THR A 246 13.28 4.97 3.00
CA THR A 246 14.01 4.79 1.74
C THR A 246 13.10 4.45 0.55
N SER A 247 11.85 4.05 0.81
CA SER A 247 10.87 3.64 -0.21
C SER A 247 9.44 3.96 0.23
N MET A 248 8.70 4.61 -0.67
CA MET A 248 7.29 5.02 -0.51
C MET A 248 6.43 4.61 -1.73
N SER A 249 6.85 3.57 -2.46
CA SER A 249 6.16 3.09 -3.65
C SER A 249 4.71 2.74 -3.32
N TYR A 250 3.77 3.20 -4.14
CA TYR A 250 2.32 2.98 -3.98
C TYR A 250 1.71 3.46 -2.64
N MET A 251 2.41 4.24 -1.81
CA MET A 251 1.99 4.51 -0.42
C MET A 251 0.53 5.02 -0.31
N PHE A 252 0.10 5.87 -1.24
CA PHE A 252 -1.26 6.42 -1.33
C PHE A 252 -1.92 6.07 -2.68
N ALA A 253 -1.55 4.96 -3.30
CA ALA A 253 -2.20 4.53 -4.54
C ALA A 253 -3.70 4.24 -4.27
N LYS A 254 -4.58 4.66 -5.19
CA LYS A 254 -6.03 4.39 -5.16
C LYS A 254 -6.75 4.84 -3.89
N VAL A 255 -6.27 5.90 -3.21
CA VAL A 255 -7.00 6.60 -2.13
C VAL A 255 -8.08 7.52 -2.71
N LYS A 256 -9.10 6.92 -3.31
CA LYS A 256 -10.04 7.60 -4.22
C LYS A 256 -10.89 8.69 -3.56
N ASP A 257 -11.20 8.59 -2.27
CA ASP A 257 -12.07 9.56 -1.57
C ASP A 257 -11.28 10.60 -0.76
N LEU A 258 -9.95 10.52 -0.69
CA LEU A 258 -9.12 11.43 0.08
C LEU A 258 -8.95 12.76 -0.68
N THR A 259 -9.47 13.85 -0.12
CA THR A 259 -9.47 15.17 -0.77
C THR A 259 -8.28 16.05 -0.40
N HIS A 260 -7.71 15.83 0.79
CA HIS A 260 -6.61 16.61 1.35
C HIS A 260 -5.62 15.69 2.06
N LEU A 261 -4.33 15.97 1.91
CA LEU A 261 -3.27 15.25 2.58
C LEU A 261 -2.11 16.22 2.88
N ASN A 262 -1.69 16.30 4.15
CA ASN A 262 -0.57 17.14 4.54
C ASN A 262 0.74 16.34 4.60
N VAL A 263 1.61 16.56 3.62
CA VAL A 263 2.97 15.98 3.53
C VAL A 263 4.08 17.04 3.51
N SER A 264 3.73 18.30 3.81
CA SER A 264 4.63 19.47 3.68
C SER A 264 5.87 19.41 4.56
N LYS A 265 5.80 18.67 5.68
CA LYS A 265 6.90 18.51 6.66
C LYS A 265 7.73 17.23 6.44
N TRP A 266 7.38 16.42 5.44
CA TRP A 266 8.08 15.16 5.23
C TRP A 266 9.51 15.38 4.74
N ASN A 267 10.45 14.70 5.37
CA ASN A 267 11.82 14.60 4.89
C ASN A 267 11.92 13.35 4.01
N ILE A 268 12.06 13.54 2.70
CA ILE A 268 12.23 12.45 1.73
C ILE A 268 13.66 12.34 1.17
N SER A 269 14.64 13.02 1.78
CA SER A 269 16.03 13.07 1.28
C SER A 269 16.68 11.68 1.14
N ASN A 270 16.23 10.67 1.88
CA ASN A 270 16.72 9.29 1.78
C ASN A 270 15.90 8.38 0.85
N VAL A 271 14.78 8.87 0.33
CA VAL A 271 13.84 8.08 -0.49
C VAL A 271 14.39 7.89 -1.90
N LYS A 272 14.40 6.63 -2.35
CA LYS A 272 14.86 6.24 -3.69
C LYS A 272 13.72 5.95 -4.65
N ASN A 273 12.58 5.48 -4.15
CA ASN A 273 11.42 5.08 -4.95
C ASN A 273 10.15 5.77 -4.43
N VAL A 274 9.49 6.48 -5.33
CA VAL A 274 8.17 7.11 -5.13
C VAL A 274 7.21 6.72 -6.26
N ASP A 275 7.50 5.61 -6.95
CA ASP A 275 6.68 5.16 -8.06
C ASP A 275 5.26 4.85 -7.59
N ARG A 276 4.28 5.35 -8.35
CA ARG A 276 2.84 5.22 -8.08
C ARG A 276 2.39 5.72 -6.71
N MET A 277 3.17 6.57 -6.05
CA MET A 277 2.85 7.04 -4.69
C MET A 277 1.44 7.64 -4.58
N PHE A 278 0.97 8.37 -5.61
CA PHE A 278 -0.38 8.96 -5.71
C PHE A 278 -1.15 8.46 -6.94
N TYR A 279 -0.83 7.25 -7.42
CA TYR A 279 -1.51 6.62 -8.56
C TYR A 279 -3.01 6.48 -8.29
N GLU A 280 -3.87 6.98 -9.16
CA GLU A 280 -5.34 7.00 -8.99
C GLU A 280 -5.83 7.65 -7.68
N ALA A 281 -5.08 8.59 -7.10
CA ALA A 281 -5.55 9.45 -6.00
C ALA A 281 -6.49 10.55 -6.55
N SER A 282 -7.60 10.13 -7.15
CA SER A 282 -8.40 10.94 -8.08
C SER A 282 -9.14 12.12 -7.45
N SER A 283 -9.36 12.14 -6.13
CA SER A 283 -10.07 13.23 -5.43
C SER A 283 -9.15 14.23 -4.74
N LEU A 284 -7.84 14.00 -4.72
CA LEU A 284 -6.89 14.90 -4.09
C LEU A 284 -6.84 16.21 -4.90
N THR A 285 -7.15 17.34 -4.26
CA THR A 285 -7.30 18.63 -4.96
C THR A 285 -6.01 19.47 -4.95
N SER A 286 -5.20 19.29 -3.91
CA SER A 286 -3.92 19.96 -3.69
C SER A 286 -2.97 19.07 -2.90
N LEU A 287 -1.67 19.27 -3.12
CA LEU A 287 -0.61 18.57 -2.40
C LEU A 287 0.63 19.47 -2.32
N ASP A 288 1.10 19.77 -1.10
CA ASP A 288 2.33 20.53 -0.91
C ASP A 288 3.54 19.59 -0.83
N VAL A 289 4.28 19.55 -1.94
CA VAL A 289 5.53 18.79 -2.12
C VAL A 289 6.73 19.71 -2.41
N SER A 290 6.56 21.02 -2.17
CA SER A 290 7.53 22.05 -2.58
C SER A 290 8.87 21.96 -1.84
N ASN A 291 8.86 21.39 -0.63
CA ASN A 291 10.04 21.25 0.25
C ASN A 291 10.73 19.89 0.14
N TRP A 292 10.27 19.01 -0.76
CA TRP A 292 10.81 17.68 -0.89
C TRP A 292 12.21 17.69 -1.53
N ASP A 293 13.21 17.18 -0.80
CA ASP A 293 14.54 16.89 -1.37
C ASP A 293 14.50 15.59 -2.17
N THR A 294 14.27 15.70 -3.48
CA THR A 294 14.20 14.56 -4.39
C THR A 294 15.57 14.09 -4.89
N GLY A 295 16.69 14.62 -4.37
CA GLY A 295 18.03 14.39 -4.92
C GLY A 295 18.45 12.92 -4.98
N ASN A 296 17.90 12.05 -4.13
CA ASN A 296 18.16 10.62 -4.13
C ASN A 296 17.10 9.76 -4.84
N VAL A 297 16.03 10.37 -5.33
CA VAL A 297 14.95 9.67 -6.03
C VAL A 297 15.43 9.19 -7.40
N LYS A 298 15.16 7.91 -7.69
CA LYS A 298 15.52 7.25 -8.96
C LYS A 298 14.30 6.95 -9.83
N ASN A 299 13.17 6.64 -9.21
CA ASN A 299 11.97 6.17 -9.91
C ASN A 299 10.74 7.02 -9.55
N MET A 300 10.21 7.72 -10.55
CA MET A 300 8.99 8.54 -10.47
C MET A 300 7.86 7.97 -11.38
N THR A 301 7.97 6.70 -11.77
CA THR A 301 7.01 6.03 -12.66
C THR A 301 5.58 6.15 -12.11
N ASP A 302 4.67 6.65 -12.93
CA ASP A 302 3.23 6.77 -12.68
C ASP A 302 2.87 7.47 -11.36
N MET A 303 3.78 8.32 -10.82
CA MET A 303 3.66 8.88 -9.47
C MET A 303 2.33 9.60 -9.23
N PHE A 304 1.83 10.34 -10.21
CA PHE A 304 0.55 11.07 -10.17
C PHE A 304 -0.43 10.58 -11.25
N LEU A 305 -0.23 9.39 -11.81
CA LEU A 305 -1.10 8.89 -12.88
C LEU A 305 -2.57 8.85 -12.40
N SER A 306 -3.48 9.47 -13.15
CA SER A 306 -4.91 9.62 -12.81
C SER A 306 -5.19 10.35 -11.48
N ALA A 307 -4.28 11.19 -10.99
CA ALA A 307 -4.58 12.17 -9.93
C ALA A 307 -5.36 13.36 -10.52
N SER A 308 -6.56 13.08 -11.05
CA SER A 308 -7.30 13.96 -11.96
C SER A 308 -7.83 15.25 -11.34
N SER A 309 -8.01 15.31 -10.02
CA SER A 309 -8.49 16.50 -9.32
C SER A 309 -7.38 17.45 -8.86
N LEU A 310 -6.11 17.07 -8.99
CA LEU A 310 -5.01 17.97 -8.67
C LEU A 310 -5.01 19.14 -9.65
N THR A 311 -5.17 20.36 -9.14
CA THR A 311 -5.22 21.58 -9.97
C THR A 311 -3.92 22.37 -9.97
N ASN A 312 -3.12 22.20 -8.92
CA ASN A 312 -1.80 22.81 -8.76
C ASN A 312 -0.84 21.82 -8.09
N LEU A 313 0.43 21.86 -8.48
CA LEU A 313 1.50 21.07 -7.91
C LEU A 313 2.84 21.80 -8.10
N ASP A 314 3.42 22.29 -7.00
CA ASP A 314 4.74 22.93 -7.03
C ASP A 314 5.86 21.88 -6.99
N VAL A 315 6.48 21.65 -8.14
CA VAL A 315 7.64 20.76 -8.33
C VAL A 315 8.89 21.53 -8.78
N SER A 316 8.88 22.85 -8.65
CA SER A 316 9.90 23.76 -9.20
C SER A 316 11.30 23.54 -8.61
N LYS A 317 11.36 23.06 -7.36
CA LYS A 317 12.61 22.84 -6.61
C LYS A 317 13.12 21.40 -6.64
N TRP A 318 12.43 20.50 -7.35
CA TRP A 318 12.82 19.10 -7.38
C TRP A 318 14.14 18.92 -8.13
N ASN A 319 15.09 18.24 -7.49
CA ASN A 319 16.31 17.76 -8.12
C ASN A 319 16.05 16.40 -8.77
N THR A 320 16.01 16.36 -10.11
CA THR A 320 15.76 15.14 -10.89
C THR A 320 17.02 14.49 -11.46
N SER A 321 18.22 14.98 -11.11
CA SER A 321 19.51 14.55 -11.71
C SER A 321 19.86 13.06 -11.50
N ASN A 322 19.16 12.37 -10.59
CA ASN A 322 19.30 10.93 -10.33
C ASN A 322 18.11 10.09 -10.83
N VAL A 323 17.07 10.72 -11.38
CA VAL A 323 15.88 10.03 -11.89
C VAL A 323 16.21 9.33 -13.20
N THR A 324 15.81 8.05 -13.29
CA THR A 324 15.99 7.23 -14.49
C THR A 324 14.68 6.95 -15.22
N SER A 325 13.52 7.01 -14.53
CA SER A 325 12.20 6.81 -15.14
C SER A 325 11.19 7.85 -14.70
N MET A 326 10.55 8.49 -15.68
CA MET A 326 9.38 9.38 -15.55
C MET A 326 8.19 8.84 -16.35
N TYR A 327 8.18 7.53 -16.64
CA TYR A 327 7.09 6.85 -17.34
C TYR A 327 5.75 7.23 -16.71
N GLY A 328 4.81 7.76 -17.51
CA GLY A 328 3.44 8.06 -17.10
C GLY A 328 3.26 8.98 -15.89
N MET A 329 4.30 9.73 -15.47
CA MET A 329 4.32 10.44 -14.19
C MET A 329 3.10 11.35 -13.95
N PHE A 330 2.64 12.06 -14.98
CA PHE A 330 1.48 12.95 -14.98
C PHE A 330 0.40 12.47 -15.99
N ARG A 331 0.36 11.18 -16.29
CA ARG A 331 -0.64 10.63 -17.21
C ARG A 331 -2.04 10.79 -16.60
N LEU A 332 -3.00 11.30 -17.37
CA LEU A 332 -4.40 11.50 -16.96
C LEU A 332 -4.57 12.46 -15.76
N THR A 333 -3.61 13.37 -15.51
CA THR A 333 -3.77 14.46 -14.55
C THR A 333 -4.55 15.62 -15.18
N SER A 334 -5.83 15.38 -15.48
CA SER A 334 -6.67 16.31 -16.24
C SER A 334 -6.97 17.63 -15.53
N GLY A 335 -6.68 17.77 -14.23
CA GLY A 335 -6.88 19.01 -13.47
C GLY A 335 -5.70 19.99 -13.53
N LEU A 336 -4.48 19.51 -13.81
CA LEU A 336 -3.28 20.35 -13.78
C LEU A 336 -3.26 21.30 -14.98
N THR A 337 -3.09 22.60 -14.71
CA THR A 337 -3.11 23.65 -15.76
C THR A 337 -1.72 24.14 -16.17
N SER A 338 -0.74 23.99 -15.27
CA SER A 338 0.67 24.34 -15.48
C SER A 338 1.56 23.49 -14.57
N LEU A 339 2.84 23.37 -14.96
CA LEU A 339 3.89 22.74 -14.19
C LEU A 339 5.20 23.53 -14.41
N ASP A 340 5.87 23.92 -13.33
CA ASP A 340 7.22 24.49 -13.41
C ASP A 340 8.27 23.37 -13.37
N LEU A 341 8.91 23.15 -14.51
CA LEU A 341 9.88 22.09 -14.75
C LEU A 341 11.29 22.65 -15.00
N GLY A 342 11.50 23.95 -14.76
CA GLY A 342 12.70 24.68 -15.22
C GLY A 342 14.01 24.18 -14.60
N GLN A 343 13.98 23.61 -13.40
CA GLN A 343 15.17 23.09 -12.70
C GLN A 343 15.44 21.60 -12.94
N TRP A 344 14.61 20.93 -13.75
CA TRP A 344 14.71 19.49 -13.92
C TRP A 344 15.89 19.11 -14.82
N ASP A 345 16.83 18.35 -14.28
CA ASP A 345 17.87 17.65 -15.03
C ASP A 345 17.34 16.27 -15.46
N THR A 346 17.18 16.09 -16.78
CA THR A 346 16.68 14.83 -17.37
C THR A 346 17.80 13.98 -17.98
N GLY A 347 19.06 14.36 -17.82
CA GLY A 347 20.21 13.74 -18.49
C GLY A 347 20.51 12.28 -18.09
N LYS A 348 19.78 11.71 -17.12
CA LYS A 348 19.80 10.28 -16.76
C LYS A 348 18.49 9.54 -17.05
N VAL A 349 17.44 10.24 -17.48
CA VAL A 349 16.12 9.65 -17.76
C VAL A 349 16.21 8.81 -19.02
N THR A 350 15.73 7.57 -18.94
CA THR A 350 15.67 6.65 -20.08
C THR A 350 14.24 6.46 -20.60
N SER A 351 13.22 6.77 -19.78
CA SER A 351 11.81 6.63 -20.16
C SER A 351 10.95 7.81 -19.74
N MET A 352 10.20 8.35 -20.70
CA MET A 352 9.12 9.35 -20.56
C MET A 352 7.85 8.91 -21.28
N TYR A 353 7.70 7.61 -21.53
CA TYR A 353 6.53 7.06 -22.22
C TYR A 353 5.24 7.52 -21.52
N ARG A 354 4.33 8.13 -22.28
CA ARG A 354 3.05 8.68 -21.81
C ARG A 354 3.14 9.69 -20.63
N MET A 355 4.28 10.34 -20.41
CA MET A 355 4.49 11.20 -19.21
C MET A 355 3.37 12.21 -18.96
N PHE A 356 2.85 12.87 -20.00
CA PHE A 356 1.74 13.85 -19.91
C PHE A 356 0.48 13.39 -20.65
N SER A 357 0.40 12.10 -21.03
CA SER A 357 -0.72 11.58 -21.83
C SER A 357 -2.05 11.83 -21.11
N GLY A 358 -3.00 12.54 -21.72
CA GLY A 358 -4.29 12.88 -21.14
C GLY A 358 -4.26 13.95 -20.03
N ALA A 359 -3.14 14.66 -19.85
CA ALA A 359 -3.08 15.87 -19.03
C ALA A 359 -3.74 17.05 -19.76
N SER A 360 -5.04 16.93 -20.01
CA SER A 360 -5.79 17.72 -20.99
C SER A 360 -5.92 19.20 -20.65
N SER A 361 -5.75 19.60 -19.37
CA SER A 361 -5.82 21.00 -18.94
C SER A 361 -4.50 21.75 -19.00
N LEU A 362 -3.37 21.09 -19.27
CA LEU A 362 -2.08 21.76 -19.39
C LEU A 362 -2.10 22.72 -20.57
N THR A 363 -1.76 23.98 -20.33
CA THR A 363 -1.78 25.05 -21.35
C THR A 363 -0.40 25.38 -21.91
N SER A 364 0.62 25.21 -21.08
CA SER A 364 2.01 25.47 -21.44
C SER A 364 2.96 24.51 -20.73
N LEU A 365 4.07 24.21 -21.39
CA LEU A 365 5.19 23.47 -20.81
C LEU A 365 6.50 24.10 -21.22
N ASP A 366 7.38 24.33 -20.24
CA ASP A 366 8.77 24.69 -20.49
C ASP A 366 9.67 23.48 -20.22
N VAL A 367 10.23 22.93 -21.29
CA VAL A 367 11.14 21.78 -21.25
C VAL A 367 12.50 22.16 -21.85
N SER A 368 12.84 23.45 -21.86
CA SER A 368 14.04 23.96 -22.53
C SER A 368 15.37 23.48 -21.95
N ASN A 369 15.37 23.11 -20.67
CA ASN A 369 16.56 22.59 -19.99
C ASN A 369 16.70 21.06 -20.10
N TRP A 370 15.76 20.37 -20.75
CA TRP A 370 15.78 18.92 -20.83
C TRP A 370 16.85 18.42 -21.79
N ASP A 371 17.58 17.39 -21.36
CA ASP A 371 18.46 16.56 -22.19
C ASP A 371 17.74 15.24 -22.48
N THR A 372 17.29 15.05 -23.71
CA THR A 372 16.59 13.83 -24.15
C THR A 372 17.52 12.76 -24.72
N GLY A 373 18.84 12.99 -24.74
CA GLY A 373 19.81 12.15 -25.44
C GLY A 373 19.96 10.72 -24.92
N LYS A 374 19.50 10.43 -23.70
CA LYS A 374 19.47 9.08 -23.11
C LYS A 374 18.10 8.40 -23.14
N ILE A 375 17.07 9.09 -23.61
CA ILE A 375 15.71 8.56 -23.61
C ILE A 375 15.60 7.48 -24.70
N THR A 376 15.23 6.26 -24.29
CA THR A 376 14.97 5.14 -25.20
C THR A 376 13.49 5.00 -25.52
N THR A 377 12.59 5.56 -24.70
CA THR A 377 11.13 5.47 -24.89
C THR A 377 10.44 6.79 -24.50
N MET A 378 9.92 7.52 -25.49
CA MET A 378 9.13 8.76 -25.31
C MET A 378 7.76 8.74 -26.01
N SER A 379 7.35 7.59 -26.54
CA SER A 379 6.11 7.51 -27.30
C SER A 379 4.89 7.91 -26.47
N PHE A 380 3.92 8.54 -27.14
CA PHE A 380 2.66 9.02 -26.58
C PHE A 380 2.80 10.03 -25.44
N MET A 381 3.97 10.64 -25.26
CA MET A 381 4.25 11.57 -24.16
C MET A 381 3.24 12.71 -24.03
N PHE A 382 2.76 13.26 -25.15
CA PHE A 382 1.80 14.36 -25.21
C PHE A 382 0.43 13.94 -25.79
N GLU A 383 0.15 12.63 -25.90
CA GLU A 383 -1.14 12.14 -26.38
C GLU A 383 -2.28 12.78 -25.57
N ASP A 384 -3.33 13.30 -26.21
CA ASP A 384 -4.50 13.91 -25.57
C ASP A 384 -4.22 15.15 -24.67
N THR A 385 -3.11 15.88 -24.87
CA THR A 385 -2.87 17.21 -24.26
C THR A 385 -3.50 18.34 -25.07
N GLU A 386 -4.83 18.32 -25.25
CA GLU A 386 -5.53 19.15 -26.24
C GLU A 386 -5.37 20.67 -26.04
N ASN A 387 -5.24 21.13 -24.79
CA ASN A 387 -5.08 22.55 -24.46
C ASN A 387 -3.63 23.02 -24.44
N LEU A 388 -2.66 22.14 -24.72
CA LEU A 388 -1.25 22.52 -24.76
C LEU A 388 -1.01 23.40 -26.00
N ASP A 389 -0.97 24.70 -25.78
CA ASP A 389 -0.89 25.73 -26.81
C ASP A 389 0.49 26.40 -26.86
N SER A 390 1.33 26.18 -25.85
CA SER A 390 2.70 26.72 -25.77
C SER A 390 3.70 25.65 -25.32
N LEU A 391 4.79 25.48 -26.07
CA LEU A 391 5.87 24.55 -25.73
C LEU A 391 7.22 25.25 -25.90
N THR A 392 7.98 25.38 -24.82
CA THR A 392 9.34 25.93 -24.85
C THR A 392 10.37 24.81 -24.96
N LEU A 393 11.17 24.85 -26.03
CA LEU A 393 12.16 23.82 -26.36
C LEU A 393 13.57 24.40 -26.35
N GLY A 394 14.54 23.61 -25.91
CA GLY A 394 15.95 23.94 -25.91
C GLY A 394 16.74 23.06 -26.87
N LYS A 395 18.04 23.33 -26.99
CA LYS A 395 18.93 22.66 -27.95
C LYS A 395 18.96 21.14 -27.83
N LYS A 396 18.72 20.62 -26.62
CA LYS A 396 18.74 19.18 -26.30
C LYS A 396 17.35 18.61 -26.02
N SER A 397 16.30 19.42 -26.12
CA SER A 397 14.90 19.01 -25.95
C SER A 397 14.38 18.39 -27.25
N LEU A 398 15.05 17.33 -27.71
CA LEU A 398 14.76 16.69 -29.00
C LEU A 398 13.70 15.61 -28.83
N PHE A 399 12.63 15.74 -29.59
CA PHE A 399 11.52 14.79 -29.65
C PHE A 399 11.38 14.21 -31.05
N ASP A 400 10.59 13.13 -31.19
CA ASP A 400 10.19 12.62 -32.49
C ASP A 400 8.65 12.55 -32.61
N PHE A 401 8.14 12.19 -33.79
CA PHE A 401 6.70 12.14 -34.04
C PHE A 401 5.93 11.12 -33.18
N SER A 402 6.62 10.20 -32.51
CA SER A 402 6.01 9.20 -31.63
C SER A 402 5.46 9.81 -30.35
N VAL A 403 5.86 11.03 -29.96
CA VAL A 403 5.34 11.72 -28.76
C VAL A 403 3.85 12.09 -28.84
N LYS A 404 3.25 12.05 -30.04
CA LYS A 404 1.81 12.28 -30.29
C LYS A 404 1.26 13.62 -29.77
N LEU A 405 2.00 14.72 -29.95
CA LEU A 405 1.47 16.06 -29.70
C LEU A 405 0.21 16.32 -30.55
N PRO A 406 -0.96 16.61 -29.96
CA PRO A 406 -2.22 16.70 -30.70
C PRO A 406 -2.20 17.88 -31.67
N GLY A 407 -2.81 17.67 -32.84
CA GLY A 407 -3.14 18.75 -33.76
C GLY A 407 -4.37 19.50 -33.28
N ARG A 408 -4.46 20.80 -33.59
CA ARG A 408 -5.63 21.63 -33.28
C ARG A 408 -5.89 22.56 -34.45
N LYS A 409 -6.88 22.22 -35.28
CA LYS A 409 -7.31 23.03 -36.43
C LYS A 409 -8.81 23.22 -36.36
N ASN A 410 -9.23 24.43 -36.08
CA ASN A 410 -10.64 24.84 -35.98
C ASN A 410 -10.76 26.34 -36.33
N ALA A 411 -11.90 26.97 -36.05
CA ALA A 411 -12.10 28.39 -36.36
C ALA A 411 -11.10 29.32 -35.66
N THR A 412 -10.54 28.93 -34.51
CA THR A 412 -9.58 29.73 -33.74
C THR A 412 -8.13 29.42 -34.09
N TYR A 413 -7.80 28.18 -34.44
CA TYR A 413 -6.42 27.72 -34.63
C TYR A 413 -6.16 27.29 -36.07
N THR A 414 -5.03 27.71 -36.64
CA THR A 414 -4.64 27.36 -38.02
C THR A 414 -4.13 25.92 -38.15
N GLY A 415 -3.71 25.32 -37.04
CA GLY A 415 -2.98 24.05 -36.99
C GLY A 415 -1.45 24.21 -36.91
N ASN A 416 -0.95 25.44 -37.09
CA ASN A 416 0.48 25.71 -37.16
C ASN A 416 1.09 26.01 -35.79
N TRP A 417 2.39 25.77 -35.66
CA TRP A 417 3.22 26.20 -34.53
C TRP A 417 4.21 27.26 -34.99
N ILE A 418 4.33 28.36 -34.25
CA ILE A 418 5.14 29.53 -34.62
C ILE A 418 6.09 29.96 -33.50
N GLN A 419 7.30 30.38 -33.88
CA GLN A 419 8.28 31.07 -33.03
C GLN A 419 9.05 32.10 -33.87
N GLY A 420 8.75 33.39 -33.72
CA GLY A 420 9.33 34.42 -34.58
C GLY A 420 9.02 34.13 -36.05
N ASN A 421 10.07 33.97 -36.88
CA ASN A 421 9.93 33.62 -38.30
C ASN A 421 9.83 32.10 -38.56
N GLN A 422 10.02 31.26 -37.54
CA GLN A 422 9.89 29.81 -37.67
C GLN A 422 8.42 29.41 -37.65
N LYS A 423 8.04 28.50 -38.55
CA LYS A 423 6.68 27.99 -38.69
C LYS A 423 6.66 26.52 -39.07
N TYR A 424 5.90 25.72 -38.33
CA TYR A 424 5.60 24.32 -38.64
C TYR A 424 4.11 24.18 -38.95
N GLN A 425 3.74 23.46 -40.00
CA GLN A 425 2.35 23.40 -40.52
C GLN A 425 1.45 22.43 -39.75
N SER A 426 2.01 21.66 -38.82
CA SER A 426 1.27 20.74 -37.95
C SER A 426 2.09 20.35 -36.73
N SER A 427 1.44 19.83 -35.69
CA SER A 427 2.13 19.21 -34.54
C SER A 427 3.03 18.04 -34.96
N TYR A 428 2.61 17.25 -35.96
CA TYR A 428 3.41 16.16 -36.51
C TYR A 428 4.70 16.70 -37.15
N GLU A 429 4.60 17.73 -37.97
CA GLU A 429 5.78 18.36 -38.59
C GLU A 429 6.69 19.00 -37.55
N PHE A 430 6.12 19.70 -36.57
CA PHE A 430 6.88 20.34 -35.49
C PHE A 430 7.74 19.32 -34.73
N MET A 431 7.13 18.25 -34.21
CA MET A 431 7.85 17.21 -33.47
C MET A 431 8.81 16.39 -34.33
N LYS A 432 8.58 16.32 -35.65
CA LYS A 432 9.47 15.59 -36.58
C LYS A 432 10.68 16.41 -37.03
N LYS A 433 10.54 17.73 -37.15
CA LYS A 433 11.54 18.60 -37.78
C LYS A 433 12.33 19.48 -36.81
N TYR A 434 11.89 19.64 -35.56
CA TYR A 434 12.68 20.36 -34.58
C TYR A 434 14.00 19.62 -34.31
N ASP A 435 15.13 20.29 -34.54
CA ASP A 435 16.48 19.72 -34.46
C ASP A 435 17.36 20.40 -33.40
N GLY A 436 16.77 21.28 -32.58
CA GLY A 436 17.48 22.02 -31.54
C GLY A 436 18.22 23.28 -32.01
N THR A 437 18.18 23.62 -33.31
CA THR A 437 18.91 24.80 -33.84
C THR A 437 18.24 26.14 -33.51
N ALA A 438 16.93 26.14 -33.28
CA ALA A 438 16.13 27.32 -32.96
C ALA A 438 15.42 27.16 -31.59
N PRO A 439 16.13 27.16 -30.46
CA PRO A 439 15.48 27.07 -29.14
C PRO A 439 14.57 28.26 -28.87
N GLY A 440 13.52 28.04 -28.08
CA GLY A 440 12.57 29.06 -27.65
C GLY A 440 11.14 28.54 -27.50
N THR A 441 10.21 29.47 -27.34
CA THR A 441 8.79 29.17 -27.12
C THR A 441 8.03 29.13 -28.44
N TYR A 442 7.52 27.96 -28.79
CA TYR A 442 6.61 27.75 -29.91
C TYR A 442 5.17 27.81 -29.40
N LYS A 443 4.35 28.63 -30.05
CA LYS A 443 2.91 28.75 -29.75
C LYS A 443 2.07 28.29 -30.91
N ARG A 444 0.87 27.75 -30.64
CA ARG A 444 -0.11 27.52 -31.70
C ARG A 444 -0.51 28.86 -32.33
N GLU A 445 -0.52 28.92 -33.64
CA GLU A 445 -0.94 30.09 -34.40
C GLU A 445 -2.48 30.20 -34.37
N VAL A 446 -2.96 31.36 -33.91
CA VAL A 446 -4.38 31.71 -33.90
C VAL A 446 -4.75 32.42 -35.21
N GLN A 447 -5.98 32.19 -35.68
CA GLN A 447 -6.57 32.96 -36.78
C GLN A 447 -6.88 34.36 -36.25
N ASN A 448 -6.41 35.39 -36.96
CA ASN A 448 -6.67 36.80 -36.64
C ASN A 448 -8.10 37.20 -37.00
#